data_AF-A0A6C0EL19-F1
#
_entry.id   AF-A0A6C0EL19-F1
#
_cell.length_a   1.000
_cell.length_b   1.000
_cell.length_c   1.000
_cell.angle_alpha   90.00
_cell.angle_beta   90.00
_cell.angle_gamma   90.00
#
_symmetry.space_group_name_H-M   'P 1'
#
loop_
_entity.id
_entity.type
_entity.pdbx_description
1 polymer ?
#
loop_
_entity_poly.entity_id
_entity_poly.type
_entity_poly.pdbx_seq_one_letter_code
_entity_poly.pdbx_strand_id
1 'polypeptide(L)'
;MNLCKERIRNGNAEKVIKSPKQIKYVPRIHHEKSIEEFEQLPELYQNSYMLHHLSKDEYQRILPRIISIGNGVYSHMDRYEFWSVYKVNNQMRFTSMMFDPVTNSVFKANQPILNCENCGNNWRAKSLEGFKNQYKILCHTCKLCNQTFKIRPIKNYIGENLIFQSKLEKKFVDWCNENSIIVRNGPYIDYFHNGKSHRYRVDFIVGNILVEVKDFHIWHKNQVESGKWKAKQDAVESAISTNNDYTKFVLLTPHNWNQMLTEIKLYLHKKVKI
;
A
#
# COMPACT_ATOMS: atom_id res chain seq x y z
N MET A 1 -49.63 -45.54 8.03
CA MET A 1 -50.96 -46.01 7.59
C MET A 1 -52.02 -45.13 8.23
N ASN A 2 -52.80 -44.41 7.41
CA ASN A 2 -54.24 -44.15 7.50
C ASN A 2 -54.89 -44.01 8.90
N LEU A 3 -55.70 -43.00 9.24
CA LEU A 3 -56.52 -42.11 8.43
C LEU A 3 -57.06 -40.98 9.35
N CYS A 4 -57.32 -39.85 8.70
CA CYS A 4 -58.11 -38.70 9.12
C CYS A 4 -59.44 -39.06 9.80
N LYS A 5 -59.85 -38.27 10.81
CA LYS A 5 -61.26 -37.95 11.06
C LYS A 5 -61.42 -36.47 11.40
N GLU A 6 -62.39 -35.88 10.71
CA GLU A 6 -62.75 -34.48 10.53
C GLU A 6 -63.13 -33.75 11.83
N ARG A 7 -62.94 -32.42 11.83
CA ARG A 7 -63.75 -31.50 12.64
C ARG A 7 -64.18 -30.26 11.84
N ILE A 8 -65.46 -30.28 11.49
CA ILE A 8 -66.47 -29.21 11.63
C ILE A 8 -66.12 -27.84 11.04
N ARG A 9 -66.83 -27.51 9.95
CA ARG A 9 -67.01 -26.17 9.38
C ARG A 9 -67.74 -25.27 10.38
N ASN A 10 -67.14 -24.13 10.70
CA ASN A 10 -67.87 -22.93 11.13
C ASN A 10 -67.47 -21.80 10.19
N GLY A 11 -68.47 -21.28 9.47
CA GLY A 11 -68.32 -20.15 8.57
C GLY A 11 -68.05 -18.87 9.36
N ASN A 12 -67.02 -18.15 8.95
CA ASN A 12 -66.87 -16.73 9.18
C ASN A 12 -66.30 -16.13 7.91
N ALA A 13 -66.99 -15.10 7.40
CA ALA A 13 -66.72 -14.46 6.12
C ALA A 13 -65.24 -14.09 5.96
N GLU A 14 -64.59 -14.69 4.96
CA GLU A 14 -63.27 -14.27 4.51
C GLU A 14 -63.38 -12.86 3.94
N LYS A 15 -63.04 -11.84 4.74
CA LYS A 15 -62.61 -10.56 4.17
C LYS A 15 -61.34 -10.84 3.38
N VAL A 16 -61.49 -10.97 2.06
CA VAL A 16 -60.37 -10.93 1.12
C VAL A 16 -59.75 -9.53 1.23
N ILE A 17 -58.83 -9.37 2.17
CA ILE A 17 -57.91 -8.24 2.19
C ILE A 17 -57.01 -8.47 0.98
N LYS A 18 -57.34 -7.83 -0.15
CA LYS A 18 -56.43 -7.79 -1.30
C LYS A 18 -55.14 -7.18 -0.79
N SER A 19 -54.09 -8.01 -0.70
CA SER A 19 -52.75 -7.52 -0.36
C SER A 19 -52.42 -6.36 -1.31
N PRO A 20 -51.94 -5.21 -0.80
CA PRO A 20 -51.58 -4.11 -1.66
C PRO A 20 -50.59 -4.63 -2.69
N LYS A 21 -50.92 -4.46 -3.99
CA LYS A 21 -50.06 -4.86 -5.10
C LYS A 21 -48.66 -4.33 -4.80
N GLN A 22 -47.71 -5.23 -4.57
CA GLN A 22 -46.31 -4.86 -4.33
C GLN A 22 -45.86 -4.01 -5.51
N ILE A 23 -45.57 -2.73 -5.24
CA ILE A 23 -44.98 -1.84 -6.23
C ILE A 23 -43.67 -2.50 -6.65
N LYS A 24 -43.54 -2.80 -7.95
CA LYS A 24 -42.34 -3.40 -8.51
C LYS A 24 -41.16 -2.50 -8.15
N TYR A 25 -40.16 -3.04 -7.45
CA TYR A 25 -38.99 -2.30 -7.02
C TYR A 25 -38.25 -1.72 -8.24
N VAL A 26 -38.03 -0.40 -8.24
CA VAL A 26 -37.27 0.31 -9.28
C VAL A 26 -36.03 0.91 -8.61
N PRO A 27 -34.81 0.41 -8.91
CA PRO A 27 -33.60 0.87 -8.23
C PRO A 27 -33.34 2.38 -8.34
N ARG A 28 -33.62 3.00 -9.49
CA ARG A 28 -33.46 4.45 -9.69
C ARG A 28 -34.35 5.27 -8.75
N ILE A 29 -35.64 4.93 -8.65
CA ILE A 29 -36.58 5.60 -7.73
C ILE A 29 -36.13 5.41 -6.28
N HIS A 30 -35.61 4.22 -5.95
CA HIS A 30 -35.07 3.97 -4.62
C HIS A 30 -33.81 4.79 -4.33
N HIS A 31 -32.93 4.97 -5.32
CA HIS A 31 -31.75 5.81 -5.22
C HIS A 31 -32.12 7.29 -5.01
N GLU A 32 -33.05 7.83 -5.80
CA GLU A 32 -33.54 9.21 -5.64
C GLU A 32 -34.05 9.47 -4.23
N LYS A 33 -34.92 8.58 -3.72
CA LYS A 33 -35.39 8.65 -2.33
C LYS A 33 -34.28 8.50 -1.29
N SER A 34 -33.24 7.72 -1.60
CA SER A 34 -32.09 7.56 -0.73
C SER A 34 -31.30 8.85 -0.59
N ILE A 35 -31.16 9.62 -1.68
CA ILE A 35 -30.51 10.93 -1.68
C ILE A 35 -31.35 11.92 -0.88
N GLU A 36 -32.64 12.04 -1.19
CA GLU A 36 -33.56 12.95 -0.47
C GLU A 36 -33.54 12.70 1.04
N GLU A 37 -33.59 11.44 1.46
CA GLU A 37 -33.53 11.07 2.87
C GLU A 37 -32.17 11.38 3.50
N PHE A 38 -31.07 11.22 2.75
CA PHE A 38 -29.73 11.51 3.24
C PHE A 38 -29.50 13.01 3.43
N GLU A 39 -29.98 13.85 2.49
CA GLU A 39 -29.87 15.31 2.54
C GLU A 39 -30.67 15.92 3.70
N GLN A 40 -31.75 15.26 4.13
CA GLN A 40 -32.54 15.67 5.30
C GLN A 40 -31.89 15.31 6.65
N LEU A 41 -30.79 14.54 6.66
CA LEU A 41 -30.10 14.18 7.90
C LEU A 41 -29.22 15.31 8.43
N PRO A 42 -28.92 15.33 9.74
CA PRO A 42 -28.00 16.31 10.31
C PRO A 42 -26.65 16.32 9.57
N GLU A 43 -26.10 17.51 9.36
CA GLU A 43 -24.84 17.71 8.62
C GLU A 43 -23.68 16.88 9.21
N LEU A 44 -23.62 16.77 10.55
CA LEU A 44 -22.63 15.92 11.23
C LEU A 44 -22.69 14.45 10.78
N TYR A 45 -23.90 13.93 10.53
CA TYR A 45 -24.07 12.57 10.01
C TYR A 45 -23.55 12.48 8.58
N GLN A 46 -23.94 13.43 7.73
CA GLN A 46 -23.53 13.45 6.32
C GLN A 46 -22.00 13.56 6.20
N ASN A 47 -21.39 14.46 6.95
CA ASN A 47 -19.94 14.63 7.00
C ASN A 47 -19.25 13.36 7.50
N SER A 48 -19.72 12.76 8.59
CA SER A 48 -19.17 11.50 9.09
C SER A 48 -19.29 10.36 8.07
N TYR A 49 -20.39 10.29 7.32
CA TYR A 49 -20.58 9.31 6.26
C TYR A 49 -19.56 9.52 5.13
N MET A 50 -19.43 10.77 4.67
CA MET A 50 -18.53 11.15 3.57
C MET A 50 -17.06 11.06 3.94
N LEU A 51 -16.68 11.01 5.22
CA LEU A 51 -15.30 10.69 5.63
C LEU A 51 -14.87 9.27 5.23
N HIS A 52 -15.82 8.34 5.18
CA HIS A 52 -15.55 6.92 4.97
C HIS A 52 -16.02 6.36 3.64
N HIS A 53 -16.91 7.08 2.93
CA HIS A 53 -17.49 6.66 1.66
C HIS A 53 -16.99 7.50 0.49
N LEU A 54 -16.87 6.88 -0.69
CA LEU A 54 -16.46 7.57 -1.91
C LEU A 54 -17.58 8.50 -2.40
N SER A 55 -17.20 9.75 -2.65
CA SER A 55 -17.97 10.66 -3.50
C SER A 55 -17.87 10.24 -4.97
N LYS A 56 -18.75 10.81 -5.80
CA LYS A 56 -18.71 10.61 -7.26
C LYS A 56 -17.36 11.02 -7.86
N ASP A 57 -16.81 12.15 -7.44
CA ASP A 57 -15.55 12.66 -7.98
C ASP A 57 -14.36 11.78 -7.58
N GLU A 58 -14.33 11.30 -6.34
CA GLU A 58 -13.30 10.36 -5.89
C GLU A 58 -13.40 9.02 -6.62
N TYR A 59 -14.62 8.55 -6.90
CA TYR A 59 -14.81 7.36 -7.72
C TYR A 59 -14.30 7.57 -9.15
N GLN A 60 -14.63 8.71 -9.80
CA GLN A 60 -14.16 9.03 -11.14
C GLN A 60 -12.64 9.10 -11.23
N ARG A 61 -11.96 9.57 -10.18
CA ARG A 61 -10.50 9.52 -10.09
C ARG A 61 -9.94 8.08 -10.09
N ILE A 62 -10.61 7.16 -9.41
CA ILE A 62 -10.18 5.76 -9.27
C ILE A 62 -10.56 4.94 -10.52
N LEU A 63 -11.66 5.29 -11.19
CA LEU A 63 -12.29 4.56 -12.30
C LEU A 63 -11.31 4.06 -13.37
N PRO A 64 -10.34 4.86 -13.88
CA PRO A 64 -9.41 4.41 -14.93
C PRO A 64 -8.52 3.23 -14.51
N ARG A 65 -8.43 2.94 -13.21
CA ARG A 65 -7.63 1.84 -12.66
C ARG A 65 -8.47 0.62 -12.30
N ILE A 66 -9.80 0.69 -12.39
CA ILE A 66 -10.69 -0.43 -12.11
C ILE A 66 -10.81 -1.30 -13.36
N ILE A 67 -10.36 -2.55 -13.27
CA ILE A 67 -10.52 -3.53 -14.35
C ILE A 67 -11.88 -4.21 -14.24
N SER A 68 -12.25 -4.61 -13.02
CA SER A 68 -13.52 -5.28 -12.73
C SER A 68 -13.87 -5.23 -11.25
N ILE A 69 -15.13 -5.56 -10.95
CA ILE A 69 -15.70 -5.63 -9.60
C ILE A 69 -16.25 -7.04 -9.36
N GLY A 70 -16.37 -7.44 -8.09
CA GLY A 70 -16.96 -8.72 -7.71
C GLY A 70 -16.07 -9.89 -8.11
N ASN A 71 -14.75 -9.75 -7.96
CA ASN A 71 -13.78 -10.77 -8.36
C ASN A 71 -13.87 -11.15 -9.85
N GLY A 72 -14.04 -10.15 -10.73
CA GLY A 72 -14.07 -10.37 -12.18
C GLY A 72 -15.45 -10.56 -12.79
N VAL A 73 -16.51 -10.64 -11.98
CA VAL A 73 -17.90 -10.82 -12.47
C VAL A 73 -18.38 -9.62 -13.28
N TYR A 74 -18.10 -8.40 -12.79
CA TYR A 74 -18.54 -7.17 -13.43
C TYR A 74 -17.34 -6.50 -14.10
N SER A 75 -17.21 -6.68 -15.42
CA SER A 75 -16.25 -5.99 -16.29
C SER A 75 -16.94 -4.88 -17.10
N HIS A 76 -16.16 -4.09 -17.85
CA HIS A 76 -16.64 -2.94 -18.65
C HIS A 76 -17.26 -1.85 -17.77
N MET A 77 -16.38 -1.14 -17.05
CA MET A 77 -16.80 -0.19 -16.01
C MET A 77 -17.61 1.01 -16.54
N ASP A 78 -17.49 1.32 -17.83
CA ASP A 78 -18.25 2.33 -18.56
C ASP A 78 -19.76 2.06 -18.62
N ARG A 79 -20.17 0.80 -18.43
CA ARG A 79 -21.58 0.40 -18.39
C ARG A 79 -22.30 0.80 -17.10
N TYR A 80 -21.58 0.92 -15.98
CA TYR A 80 -22.19 1.03 -14.66
C TYR A 80 -22.18 2.46 -14.14
N GLU A 81 -23.26 2.84 -13.46
CA GLU A 81 -23.34 4.11 -12.73
C GLU A 81 -22.91 3.90 -11.28
N PHE A 82 -22.05 4.77 -10.76
CA PHE A 82 -21.70 4.80 -9.35
C PHE A 82 -22.66 5.69 -8.58
N TRP A 83 -23.28 5.12 -7.55
CA TRP A 83 -24.19 5.80 -6.63
C TRP A 83 -23.56 5.84 -5.25
N SER A 84 -23.10 7.01 -4.81
CA SER A 84 -22.40 7.19 -3.54
C SER A 84 -23.30 6.93 -2.33
N VAL A 85 -24.60 7.26 -2.45
CA VAL A 85 -25.57 7.14 -1.36
C VAL A 85 -26.72 6.23 -1.81
N TYR A 86 -26.83 5.06 -1.19
CA TYR A 86 -27.93 4.14 -1.42
C TYR A 86 -28.44 3.58 -0.09
N LYS A 87 -29.73 3.74 0.18
CA LYS A 87 -30.35 3.27 1.42
C LYS A 87 -30.40 1.75 1.44
N VAL A 88 -29.92 1.16 2.51
CA VAL A 88 -29.96 -0.31 2.73
C VAL A 88 -30.53 -0.61 4.11
N ASN A 89 -31.26 -1.72 4.20
CA ASN A 89 -31.91 -2.16 5.43
C ASN A 89 -30.99 -3.09 6.24
N ASN A 90 -29.74 -2.66 6.49
CA ASN A 90 -28.75 -3.42 7.28
C ASN A 90 -28.20 -2.54 8.41
N GLN A 91 -27.17 -2.99 9.13
CA GLN A 91 -26.53 -2.25 10.22
C GLN A 91 -26.07 -0.83 9.83
N MET A 92 -25.73 -0.61 8.55
CA MET A 92 -25.50 0.73 8.01
C MET A 92 -26.73 1.21 7.25
N ARG A 93 -27.16 2.46 7.48
CA ARG A 93 -28.34 3.06 6.83
C ARG A 93 -28.13 3.35 5.35
N PHE A 94 -26.92 3.75 4.96
CA PHE A 94 -26.54 4.03 3.58
C PHE A 94 -25.22 3.35 3.21
N THR A 95 -25.01 3.09 1.93
CA THR A 95 -23.77 2.55 1.37
C THR A 95 -23.65 2.93 -0.11
N SER A 96 -22.44 2.91 -0.66
CA SER A 96 -22.23 3.10 -2.09
C SER A 96 -22.64 1.85 -2.88
N MET A 97 -23.27 2.02 -4.03
CA MET A 97 -23.69 0.94 -4.93
C MET A 97 -23.31 1.24 -6.37
N MET A 98 -23.22 0.19 -7.19
CA MET A 98 -23.13 0.26 -8.64
C MET A 98 -24.50 -0.08 -9.21
N PHE A 99 -24.96 0.69 -10.19
CA PHE A 99 -26.18 0.44 -10.93
C PHE A 99 -25.88 0.00 -12.36
N ASP A 100 -26.55 -1.08 -12.78
CA ASP A 100 -26.51 -1.56 -14.15
C ASP A 100 -27.81 -1.18 -14.88
N PRO A 101 -27.77 -0.23 -15.83
CA PRO A 101 -28.96 0.20 -16.55
C PRO A 101 -29.54 -0.88 -17.46
N VAL A 102 -28.73 -1.86 -17.91
CA VAL A 102 -29.17 -2.91 -18.84
C VAL A 102 -30.04 -3.94 -18.13
N THR A 103 -29.60 -4.38 -16.94
CA THR A 103 -30.35 -5.36 -16.14
C THR A 103 -31.30 -4.70 -15.15
N ASN A 104 -31.26 -3.37 -15.03
CA ASN A 104 -31.98 -2.58 -14.04
C ASN A 104 -31.76 -3.14 -12.62
N SER A 105 -30.50 -3.36 -12.26
CA SER A 105 -30.10 -3.99 -11.00
C SER A 105 -28.98 -3.20 -10.30
N VAL A 106 -28.80 -3.45 -9.01
CA VAL A 106 -27.73 -2.84 -8.21
C VAL A 106 -26.85 -3.89 -7.56
N PHE A 107 -25.57 -3.59 -7.43
CA PHE A 107 -24.59 -4.45 -6.76
C PHE A 107 -23.56 -3.63 -5.97
N LYS A 108 -22.93 -4.25 -4.98
CA LYS A 108 -21.86 -3.61 -4.19
C LYS A 108 -20.53 -3.65 -4.92
N ALA A 109 -19.75 -2.59 -4.79
CA ALA A 109 -18.39 -2.48 -5.32
C ALA A 109 -17.33 -3.29 -4.54
N ASN A 110 -17.66 -4.53 -4.15
CA ASN A 110 -16.79 -5.40 -3.36
C ASN A 110 -15.76 -6.12 -4.24
N GLN A 111 -14.62 -6.45 -3.64
CA GLN A 111 -13.57 -7.23 -4.29
C GLN A 111 -13.13 -6.72 -5.68
N PRO A 112 -12.82 -5.42 -5.83
CA PRO A 112 -12.38 -4.88 -7.12
C PRO A 112 -11.00 -5.42 -7.52
N ILE A 113 -10.83 -5.67 -8.81
CA ILE A 113 -9.53 -5.93 -9.43
C ILE A 113 -9.03 -4.61 -10.01
N LEU A 114 -7.87 -4.17 -9.53
CA LEU A 114 -7.28 -2.87 -9.85
C LEU A 114 -5.95 -3.03 -10.58
N ASN A 115 -5.63 -2.05 -11.42
CA ASN A 115 -4.33 -1.93 -12.12
C ASN A 115 -3.38 -0.97 -11.40
N CYS A 116 -2.12 -1.37 -11.23
CA CYS A 116 -1.19 -0.64 -10.36
C CYS A 116 -0.54 0.48 -11.14
N GLU A 117 -0.65 1.71 -10.63
CA GLU A 117 -0.03 2.87 -11.28
C GLU A 117 1.49 2.77 -11.42
N ASN A 118 2.15 2.02 -10.53
CA ASN A 118 3.61 1.94 -10.51
C ASN A 118 4.17 0.76 -11.31
N CYS A 119 3.62 -0.44 -11.14
CA CYS A 119 4.16 -1.65 -11.78
C CYS A 119 3.26 -2.25 -12.85
N GLY A 120 2.06 -1.69 -13.07
CA GLY A 120 1.09 -2.24 -14.02
C GLY A 120 0.47 -3.58 -13.64
N ASN A 121 0.87 -4.20 -12.51
CA ASN A 121 0.30 -5.47 -12.08
C ASN A 121 -1.15 -5.30 -11.61
N ASN A 122 -1.94 -6.34 -11.84
CA ASN A 122 -3.32 -6.42 -11.38
C ASN A 122 -3.39 -7.09 -10.02
N TRP A 123 -4.22 -6.57 -9.11
CA TRP A 123 -4.47 -7.23 -7.83
C TRP A 123 -5.90 -7.03 -7.37
N ARG A 124 -6.35 -7.90 -6.48
CA ARG A 124 -7.66 -7.83 -5.84
C ARG A 124 -7.56 -7.02 -4.55
N ALA A 125 -8.33 -5.94 -4.45
CA ALA A 125 -8.52 -5.23 -3.20
C ALA A 125 -9.80 -5.69 -2.50
N LYS A 126 -9.99 -5.33 -1.23
CA LYS A 126 -11.21 -5.69 -0.48
C LYS A 126 -12.40 -4.79 -0.85
N SER A 127 -12.15 -3.49 -0.96
CA SER A 127 -13.14 -2.45 -1.25
C SER A 127 -12.45 -1.27 -1.96
N LEU A 128 -13.22 -0.49 -2.72
CA LEU A 128 -12.76 0.77 -3.31
C LEU A 128 -12.55 1.87 -2.26
N GLU A 129 -13.23 1.80 -1.12
CA GLU A 129 -13.18 2.83 -0.07
C GLU A 129 -11.78 3.04 0.51
N GLY A 130 -10.96 1.98 0.54
CA GLY A 130 -9.56 2.06 0.99
C GLY A 130 -8.67 2.99 0.16
N PHE A 131 -9.16 3.46 -1.00
CA PHE A 131 -8.43 4.33 -1.92
C PHE A 131 -8.91 5.78 -1.94
N LYS A 132 -9.94 6.12 -1.16
CA LYS A 132 -10.52 7.48 -1.08
C LYS A 132 -9.46 8.57 -0.93
N ASN A 133 -8.61 8.45 0.10
CA ASN A 133 -7.57 9.42 0.45
C ASN A 133 -6.19 9.06 -0.12
N GLN A 134 -6.10 8.10 -1.05
CA GLN A 134 -4.83 7.68 -1.64
C GLN A 134 -4.55 8.47 -2.91
N TYR A 135 -3.42 9.18 -2.94
CA TYR A 135 -2.97 9.91 -4.13
C TYR A 135 -2.67 8.99 -5.33
N LYS A 136 -2.16 7.78 -5.08
CA LYS A 136 -1.89 6.75 -6.10
C LYS A 136 -2.57 5.44 -5.76
N ILE A 137 -3.07 4.74 -6.79
CA ILE A 137 -3.60 3.38 -6.66
C ILE A 137 -2.46 2.38 -6.85
N LEU A 138 -1.92 1.88 -5.73
CA LEU A 138 -0.76 0.99 -5.70
C LEU A 138 -1.12 -0.40 -5.18
N CYS A 139 -0.55 -1.43 -5.81
CA CYS A 139 -0.61 -2.80 -5.29
C CYS A 139 0.10 -2.92 -3.94
N HIS A 140 -0.18 -3.99 -3.19
CA HIS A 140 0.40 -4.20 -1.86
C HIS A 140 1.94 -4.11 -1.86
N THR A 141 2.59 -4.68 -2.88
CA THR A 141 4.05 -4.66 -3.03
C THR A 141 4.57 -3.25 -3.28
N CYS A 142 3.98 -2.51 -4.22
CA CYS A 142 4.41 -1.14 -4.53
C CYS A 142 4.11 -0.19 -3.38
N LYS A 143 2.98 -0.36 -2.69
CA LYS A 143 2.65 0.41 -1.50
C LYS A 143 3.68 0.16 -0.39
N LEU A 144 4.05 -1.09 -0.16
CA LEU A 144 5.09 -1.46 0.80
C LEU A 144 6.44 -0.86 0.40
N CYS A 145 6.88 -1.04 -0.85
CA CYS A 145 8.16 -0.48 -1.32
C CYS A 145 8.19 1.05 -1.19
N ASN A 146 7.10 1.73 -1.56
CA ASN A 146 7.00 3.19 -1.42
C ASN A 146 6.86 3.66 0.03
N GLN A 147 6.48 2.80 0.98
CA GLN A 147 6.52 3.15 2.40
C GLN A 147 7.91 2.87 2.99
N THR A 148 8.54 1.78 2.55
CA THR A 148 9.80 1.25 3.08
C THR A 148 11.03 1.97 2.53
N PHE A 149 11.09 2.30 1.23
CA PHE A 149 12.29 2.81 0.53
C PHE A 149 12.22 4.30 0.12
N LYS A 150 11.43 5.14 0.81
CA LYS A 150 11.47 6.58 0.52
C LYS A 150 12.83 7.14 0.93
N ILE A 151 13.50 7.79 -0.02
CA ILE A 151 14.63 8.66 0.26
C ILE A 151 14.14 9.79 1.17
N ARG A 152 14.73 9.90 2.35
CA ARG A 152 14.41 10.90 3.36
C ARG A 152 15.69 11.62 3.78
N PRO A 153 15.66 12.95 3.94
CA PRO A 153 16.78 13.68 4.50
C PRO A 153 16.87 13.48 6.02
N ILE A 154 18.09 13.51 6.55
CA ILE A 154 18.40 13.56 7.99
C ILE A 154 19.71 14.34 8.17
N LYS A 155 19.93 14.93 9.36
CA LYS A 155 21.18 15.61 9.68
C LYS A 155 22.14 14.68 10.41
N ASN A 156 23.43 14.77 10.10
CA ASN A 156 24.47 14.12 10.91
C ASN A 156 24.77 14.95 12.16
N TYR A 157 25.71 14.46 12.98
CA TYR A 157 26.14 15.07 14.23
C TYR A 157 26.57 16.55 14.10
N ILE A 158 27.19 16.92 12.96
CA ILE A 158 27.64 18.29 12.68
C ILE A 158 26.61 19.12 11.91
N GLY A 159 25.41 18.58 11.67
CA GLY A 159 24.31 19.29 11.01
C GLY A 159 24.30 19.23 9.48
N GLU A 160 25.20 18.47 8.84
CA GLU A 160 25.19 18.25 7.39
C GLU A 160 24.02 17.36 6.98
N ASN A 161 23.43 17.61 5.80
CA ASN A 161 22.34 16.80 5.27
C ASN A 161 22.88 15.51 4.64
N LEU A 162 22.29 14.38 5.04
CA LEU A 162 22.43 13.08 4.39
C LEU A 162 21.07 12.48 4.07
N ILE A 163 21.06 11.42 3.28
CA ILE A 163 19.83 10.70 2.94
C ILE A 163 19.85 9.28 3.48
N PHE A 164 18.68 8.77 3.82
CA PHE A 164 18.46 7.36 4.13
C PHE A 164 17.21 6.86 3.40
N GLN A 165 17.16 5.57 3.11
CA GLN A 165 16.09 4.91 2.39
C GLN A 165 15.32 3.94 3.28
N SER A 166 15.99 3.24 4.21
CA SER A 166 15.37 2.22 5.07
C SER A 166 15.36 2.59 6.56
N LYS A 167 14.53 1.89 7.36
CA LYS A 167 14.52 2.04 8.83
C LYS A 167 15.85 1.64 9.48
N LEU A 168 16.54 0.64 8.92
CA LEU A 168 17.85 0.21 9.41
C LEU A 168 18.90 1.29 9.15
N GLU A 169 18.91 1.90 7.96
CA GLU A 169 19.79 3.03 7.68
C GLU A 169 19.54 4.20 8.63
N LYS A 170 18.26 4.54 8.91
CA LYS A 170 17.94 5.56 9.92
C LYS A 170 18.52 5.19 11.29
N LYS A 171 18.32 3.94 11.73
CA LYS A 171 18.86 3.44 13.01
C LYS A 171 20.38 3.54 13.09
N PHE A 172 21.08 3.31 11.98
CA PHE A 172 22.53 3.49 11.91
C PHE A 172 22.94 4.95 12.07
N VAL A 173 22.28 5.87 11.36
CA VAL A 173 22.54 7.31 11.47
C VAL A 173 22.26 7.82 12.87
N ASP A 174 21.12 7.42 13.47
CA ASP A 174 20.78 7.77 14.85
C ASP A 174 21.88 7.29 15.81
N TRP A 175 22.36 6.05 15.68
CA TRP A 175 23.47 5.52 16.48
C TRP A 175 24.77 6.31 16.30
N CYS A 176 25.10 6.71 15.07
CA CYS A 176 26.28 7.56 14.82
C CYS A 176 26.13 8.90 15.54
N ASN A 177 24.96 9.55 15.44
CA ASN A 177 24.69 10.83 16.09
C ASN A 177 24.76 10.72 17.63
N GLU A 178 24.18 9.67 18.22
CA GLU A 178 24.24 9.40 19.66
C GLU A 178 25.68 9.19 20.16
N ASN A 179 26.57 8.67 19.31
CA ASN A 179 27.98 8.43 19.64
C ASN A 179 28.92 9.56 19.17
N SER A 180 28.38 10.71 18.72
CA SER A 180 29.17 11.82 18.16
C SER A 180 30.08 11.43 17.00
N ILE A 181 29.63 10.46 16.19
CA ILE A 181 30.33 9.96 15.01
C ILE A 181 29.79 10.66 13.76
N ILE A 182 30.68 11.25 12.97
CA ILE A 182 30.31 11.91 11.71
C ILE A 182 30.08 10.86 10.62
N VAL A 183 28.83 10.72 10.23
CA VAL A 183 28.39 9.90 9.08
C VAL A 183 28.05 10.80 7.88
N ARG A 184 28.43 10.36 6.68
CA ARG A 184 28.12 11.02 5.41
C ARG A 184 27.54 10.03 4.40
N ASN A 185 26.95 10.56 3.34
CA ASN A 185 26.51 9.77 2.19
C ASN A 185 27.70 9.02 1.58
N GLY A 186 27.55 7.73 1.30
CA GLY A 186 28.60 6.97 0.65
C GLY A 186 28.83 7.38 -0.81
N PRO A 187 30.03 7.08 -1.35
CA PRO A 187 30.41 7.44 -2.71
C PRO A 187 29.70 6.56 -3.76
N TYR A 188 29.81 6.99 -5.02
CA TYR A 188 29.51 6.16 -6.16
C TYR A 188 30.75 5.40 -6.63
N ILE A 189 30.61 4.10 -6.87
CA ILE A 189 31.64 3.18 -7.35
C ILE A 189 31.12 2.53 -8.62
N ASP A 190 31.89 2.63 -9.70
CA ASP A 190 31.55 2.02 -10.97
C ASP A 190 31.88 0.51 -10.94
N TYR A 191 31.02 -0.33 -11.51
CA TYR A 191 31.21 -1.79 -11.54
C TYR A 191 30.69 -2.38 -12.86
N PHE A 192 31.26 -3.51 -13.27
CA PHE A 192 30.86 -4.21 -14.49
C PHE A 192 30.07 -5.47 -14.18
N HIS A 193 28.93 -5.67 -14.84
CA HIS A 193 28.11 -6.87 -14.65
C HIS A 193 27.27 -7.16 -15.90
N ASN A 194 27.30 -8.42 -16.36
CA ASN A 194 26.60 -8.91 -17.55
C ASN A 194 26.86 -8.06 -18.80
N GLY A 195 28.14 -7.78 -19.10
CA GLY A 195 28.52 -7.07 -20.32
C GLY A 195 28.26 -5.56 -20.29
N LYS A 196 27.84 -4.99 -19.16
CA LYS A 196 27.47 -3.58 -19.04
C LYS A 196 28.13 -2.93 -17.83
N SER A 197 28.55 -1.68 -17.97
CA SER A 197 28.97 -0.83 -16.85
C SER A 197 27.76 -0.29 -16.09
N HIS A 198 27.87 -0.27 -14.77
CA HIS A 198 26.87 0.22 -13.83
C HIS A 198 27.53 1.10 -12.78
N ARG A 199 26.74 1.89 -12.07
CA ARG A 199 27.19 2.72 -10.96
C ARG A 199 26.45 2.31 -9.70
N TYR A 200 27.21 1.97 -8.65
CA TYR A 200 26.71 1.56 -7.35
C TYR A 200 26.97 2.66 -6.34
N ARG A 201 25.98 3.04 -5.55
CA ARG A 201 26.15 3.97 -4.42
C ARG A 201 26.23 3.16 -3.15
N VAL A 202 27.32 3.31 -2.39
CA VAL A 202 27.40 2.80 -1.03
C VAL A 202 26.48 3.63 -0.13
N ASP A 203 25.78 3.00 0.81
CA ASP A 203 24.81 3.69 1.67
C ASP A 203 25.48 4.85 2.45
N PHE A 204 26.55 4.56 3.20
CA PHE A 204 27.24 5.55 4.05
C PHE A 204 28.76 5.45 4.01
N ILE A 205 29.41 6.53 4.46
CA ILE A 205 30.82 6.56 4.82
C ILE A 205 30.99 7.16 6.22
N VAL A 206 31.85 6.54 7.03
CA VAL A 206 32.20 6.97 8.39
C VAL A 206 33.72 6.98 8.52
N GLY A 207 34.33 8.16 8.62
CA GLY A 207 35.78 8.29 8.43
C GLY A 207 36.18 7.77 7.05
N ASN A 208 37.02 6.74 7.01
CA ASN A 208 37.43 6.05 5.76
C ASN A 208 36.78 4.66 5.62
N ILE A 209 35.75 4.36 6.42
CA ILE A 209 35.01 3.10 6.37
C ILE A 209 33.77 3.28 5.51
N LEU A 210 33.66 2.45 4.47
CA LEU A 210 32.46 2.32 3.65
C LEU A 210 31.48 1.38 4.37
N VAL A 211 30.24 1.84 4.55
CA VAL A 211 29.21 1.09 5.30
C VAL A 211 27.99 0.88 4.41
N GLU A 212 27.63 -0.38 4.23
CA GLU A 212 26.42 -0.78 3.51
C GLU A 212 25.45 -1.43 4.49
N VAL A 213 24.19 -0.99 4.47
CA VAL A 213 23.14 -1.50 5.36
C VAL A 213 22.18 -2.34 4.54
N LYS A 214 22.01 -3.61 4.91
CA LYS A 214 21.10 -4.52 4.21
C LYS A 214 20.20 -5.26 5.18
N ASP A 215 18.95 -5.40 4.78
CA ASP A 215 17.99 -6.29 5.40
C ASP A 215 17.91 -7.60 4.61
N PHE A 216 17.36 -8.66 5.21
CA PHE A 216 17.14 -9.96 4.57
C PHE A 216 15.95 -9.94 3.60
N HIS A 217 15.90 -8.91 2.75
CA HIS A 217 14.83 -8.73 1.76
C HIS A 217 15.10 -9.57 0.50
N ILE A 218 14.04 -10.05 -0.14
CA ILE A 218 14.12 -10.85 -1.37
C ILE A 218 14.92 -10.20 -2.51
N TRP A 219 15.00 -8.86 -2.57
CA TRP A 219 15.81 -8.15 -3.56
C TRP A 219 17.31 -8.40 -3.38
N HIS A 220 17.79 -8.47 -2.14
CA HIS A 220 19.18 -8.79 -1.84
C HIS A 220 19.47 -10.25 -2.21
N LYS A 221 18.56 -11.18 -1.84
CA LYS A 221 18.66 -12.60 -2.21
C LYS A 221 18.81 -12.78 -3.73
N ASN A 222 17.96 -12.13 -4.52
CA ASN A 222 18.02 -12.19 -5.98
C ASN A 222 19.35 -11.63 -6.54
N GLN A 223 19.93 -10.58 -5.92
CA GLN A 223 21.22 -10.04 -6.35
C GLN A 223 22.40 -10.96 -6.01
N VAL A 224 22.30 -11.69 -4.90
CA VAL A 224 23.28 -12.73 -4.53
C VAL A 224 23.20 -13.88 -5.54
N GLU A 225 22.00 -14.39 -5.81
CA GLU A 225 21.77 -15.47 -6.77
C GLU A 225 22.22 -15.09 -8.19
N SER A 226 21.99 -13.85 -8.61
CA SER A 226 22.39 -13.37 -9.94
C SER A 226 23.88 -13.01 -10.06
N GLY A 227 24.67 -13.09 -8.97
CA GLY A 227 26.06 -12.65 -8.92
C GLY A 227 26.26 -11.12 -8.98
N LYS A 228 25.17 -10.34 -9.05
CA LYS A 228 25.23 -8.86 -9.11
C LYS A 228 25.78 -8.29 -7.82
N TRP A 229 25.46 -8.92 -6.69
CA TRP A 229 25.99 -8.51 -5.39
C TRP A 229 27.50 -8.71 -5.31
N LYS A 230 27.99 -9.86 -5.77
CA LYS A 230 29.43 -10.16 -5.79
C LYS A 230 30.20 -9.14 -6.64
N ALA A 231 29.70 -8.81 -7.83
CA ALA A 231 30.29 -7.78 -8.68
C ALA A 231 30.39 -6.39 -8.01
N LYS A 232 29.41 -6.03 -7.16
CA LYS A 232 29.49 -4.80 -6.37
C LYS A 232 30.55 -4.89 -5.27
N GLN A 233 30.61 -6.01 -4.55
CA GLN A 233 31.61 -6.23 -3.51
C GLN A 233 33.03 -6.16 -4.09
N ASP A 234 33.27 -6.84 -5.21
CA ASP A 234 34.57 -6.86 -5.88
C ASP A 234 34.99 -5.45 -6.34
N ALA A 235 34.02 -4.64 -6.80
CA ALA A 235 34.28 -3.25 -7.16
C ALA A 235 34.63 -2.39 -5.93
N VAL A 236 33.98 -2.61 -4.78
CA VAL A 236 34.29 -1.91 -3.53
C VAL A 236 35.67 -2.32 -3.01
N GLU A 237 35.98 -3.62 -3.02
CA GLU A 237 37.29 -4.15 -2.64
C GLU A 237 38.39 -3.60 -3.55
N SER A 238 38.14 -3.50 -4.86
CA SER A 238 39.04 -2.86 -5.80
C SER A 238 39.21 -1.36 -5.51
N ALA A 239 38.14 -0.65 -5.16
CA ALA A 239 38.22 0.75 -4.78
C ALA A 239 39.04 0.96 -3.49
N ILE A 240 38.94 0.04 -2.52
CA ILE A 240 39.74 0.09 -1.29
C ILE A 240 41.21 -0.22 -1.56
N SER A 241 41.51 -1.16 -2.46
CA SER A 241 42.91 -1.53 -2.75
C SER A 241 43.63 -0.50 -3.61
N THR A 242 42.90 0.25 -4.45
CA THR A 242 43.48 1.24 -5.37
C THR A 242 43.40 2.67 -4.88
N ASN A 243 42.44 3.00 -4.01
CA ASN A 243 42.27 4.33 -3.45
C ASN A 243 42.59 4.36 -1.95
N ASN A 244 43.60 5.15 -1.56
CA ASN A 244 44.00 5.37 -0.17
C ASN A 244 42.93 6.11 0.68
N ASP A 245 41.87 6.63 0.05
CA ASP A 245 40.76 7.30 0.74
C ASP A 245 39.92 6.31 1.57
N TYR A 246 39.91 5.02 1.21
CA TYR A 246 39.08 3.99 1.85
C TYR A 246 39.92 2.91 2.51
N THR A 247 39.49 2.47 3.69
CA THR A 247 40.27 1.51 4.48
C THR A 247 39.54 0.20 4.79
N LYS A 248 38.21 0.21 4.79
CA LYS A 248 37.40 -0.97 5.12
C LYS A 248 36.01 -0.85 4.52
N PHE A 249 35.45 -1.99 4.12
CA PHE A 249 34.03 -2.13 3.79
C PHE A 249 33.33 -2.95 4.88
N VAL A 250 32.19 -2.47 5.37
CA VAL A 250 31.40 -3.14 6.40
C VAL A 250 29.96 -3.32 5.92
N LEU A 251 29.49 -4.55 5.96
CA LEU A 251 28.09 -4.90 5.70
C LEU A 251 27.34 -5.04 7.03
N LEU A 252 26.42 -4.11 7.29
CA LEU A 252 25.52 -4.15 8.43
C LEU A 252 24.22 -4.86 8.07
N THR A 253 23.90 -5.88 8.84
CA THR A 253 22.65 -6.64 8.77
C THR A 253 22.03 -6.74 10.17
N PRO A 254 20.73 -7.07 10.30
CA PRO A 254 20.14 -7.32 11.61
C PRO A 254 20.89 -8.36 12.45
N HIS A 255 21.50 -9.38 11.83
CA HIS A 255 22.19 -10.45 12.55
C HIS A 255 23.56 -10.05 13.11
N ASN A 256 24.33 -9.24 12.40
CA ASN A 256 25.67 -8.82 12.83
C ASN A 256 25.72 -7.39 13.40
N TRP A 257 24.55 -6.76 13.60
CA TRP A 257 24.40 -5.34 13.93
C TRP A 257 25.33 -4.90 15.06
N ASN A 258 25.18 -5.48 16.26
CA ASN A 258 25.93 -5.04 17.44
C ASN A 258 27.44 -5.30 17.32
N GLN A 259 27.82 -6.43 16.71
CA GLN A 259 29.22 -6.78 16.49
C GLN A 259 29.89 -5.75 15.57
N MET A 260 29.30 -5.49 14.42
CA MET A 260 29.85 -4.56 13.43
C MET A 260 29.87 -3.11 13.92
N LEU A 261 28.87 -2.66 14.68
CA LEU A 261 28.90 -1.34 15.31
C LEU A 261 30.06 -1.20 16.29
N THR A 262 30.35 -2.27 17.06
CA THR A 262 31.50 -2.31 17.96
C THR A 262 32.80 -2.24 17.18
N GLU A 263 32.92 -2.97 16.07
CA GLU A 263 34.10 -2.91 15.19
C GLU A 263 34.33 -1.53 14.59
N ILE A 264 33.26 -0.87 14.12
CA ILE A 264 33.34 0.50 13.59
C ILE A 264 33.87 1.44 14.68
N LYS A 265 33.29 1.37 15.89
CA LYS A 265 33.69 2.21 17.01
C LYS A 265 35.16 1.98 17.39
N LEU A 266 35.59 0.71 17.50
CA LEU A 266 36.98 0.36 17.80
C LEU A 266 37.95 0.85 16.72
N TYR A 267 37.58 0.73 15.45
CA TYR A 267 38.41 1.20 14.34
C TYR A 267 38.61 2.71 14.39
N LEU A 268 37.55 3.47 14.65
CA LEU A 268 37.61 4.93 14.76
C LEU A 268 38.48 5.38 15.95
N HIS A 269 38.39 4.71 17.09
CA HIS A 269 39.21 5.04 18.26
C HIS A 269 40.71 4.73 18.06
N LYS A 270 41.06 3.68 17.30
CA LYS A 270 42.47 3.33 17.05
C LYS A 270 43.23 4.41 16.27
N LYS A 271 42.55 5.19 15.43
CA LYS A 271 43.18 6.28 14.64
C LYS A 271 43.38 7.59 15.40
N VAL A 272 42.79 7.76 16.59
CA VAL A 272 42.95 8.99 17.41
C VAL A 272 44.22 8.95 18.28
N LYS A 273 44.91 7.80 18.35
CA LYS A 273 46.10 7.58 19.21
C LYS A 273 47.45 7.65 18.46
N ILE A 274 47.53 8.37 17.34
CA ILE A 274 48.81 8.63 16.63
C ILE A 274 49.03 10.12 16.58
#